data_AF-A0A8T5GEM6-F1
#
_entry.id   AF-A0A8T5GEM6-F1
#
_cell.length_a   1.000
_cell.length_b   1.000
_cell.length_c   1.000
_cell.angle_alpha   90.00
_cell.angle_beta   90.00
_cell.angle_gamma   90.00
#
_symmetry.space_group_name_H-M   'P 1'
#
loop_
_entity.id
_entity.type
_entity.pdbx_description
1 polymer ?
#
loop_
_entity_poly.entity_id
_entity_poly.type
_entity_poly.pdbx_seq_one_letter_code
_entity_poly.pdbx_strand_id
1 'polypeptide(L)'
;MSILDEKVNKTILDIENLHALVSKTKWNELNREGFVFELERATKRLGEIYSELRDMNKEMTLMLEKNTPNISDVLSEMQREIIILESNIKMEKSKKLREELVNESEKVEVPELYSSLQQKIMKLTLKARYSAEKIKGFLTAKKVPFVQKGSTARNLLELLQKKEDEINELKTKHYELKKEGFFKADKKSIAEIEHDLFEGDKKLAIVLEDAKKALKTHFAQLEYVEGSFTNLKRKVETIESTHEKFTTNAIGLIKELKKDRDFARTSALEIEQDNMKNRGELTSKMLMIEKEKNELKDKAKAKYLQDMEKIKKELTQKDNIISNMVKLVEEQEREISNLKKKASAKDRDELIKSQQSGPIKIE
;
A
#
# COMPACT_ATOMS: atom_id res chain seq x y z
N MET A 1 -24.74 -35.50 -43.21
CA MET A 1 -23.32 -35.33 -42.81
C MET A 1 -23.03 -36.47 -41.82
N SER A 2 -21.91 -37.21 -41.94
CA SER A 2 -21.65 -38.32 -41.01
C SER A 2 -21.37 -37.77 -39.61
N ILE A 3 -21.80 -38.45 -38.54
CA ILE A 3 -21.50 -38.07 -37.14
C ILE A 3 -19.99 -37.86 -36.93
N LEU A 4 -19.17 -38.69 -37.58
CA LEU A 4 -17.72 -38.58 -37.54
C LEU A 4 -17.21 -37.30 -38.20
N ASP A 5 -17.87 -36.83 -39.25
CA ASP A 5 -17.49 -35.62 -39.99
C ASP A 5 -17.76 -34.34 -39.17
N GLU A 6 -18.83 -34.34 -38.38
CA GLU A 6 -19.12 -33.30 -37.39
C GLU A 6 -18.10 -33.31 -36.24
N LYS A 7 -17.75 -34.50 -35.72
CA LYS A 7 -16.69 -34.67 -34.71
C LYS A 7 -15.33 -34.15 -35.20
N VAL A 8 -14.96 -34.45 -36.44
CA VAL A 8 -13.69 -33.99 -37.04
C VAL A 8 -13.66 -32.45 -37.14
N ASN A 9 -14.73 -31.83 -37.63
CA ASN A 9 -14.78 -30.37 -37.75
C ASN A 9 -14.77 -29.68 -36.37
N LYS A 10 -15.46 -30.24 -35.37
CA LYS A 10 -15.40 -29.75 -33.99
C LYS A 10 -13.98 -29.85 -33.42
N THR A 11 -13.32 -31.00 -33.60
CA THR A 11 -11.95 -31.22 -33.12
C THR A 11 -10.97 -30.24 -33.77
N ILE A 12 -11.11 -29.96 -35.08
CA ILE A 12 -10.30 -28.95 -35.78
C ILE A 12 -10.50 -27.56 -35.15
N LEU A 13 -11.74 -27.17 -34.89
CA LEU A 13 -12.06 -25.90 -34.24
C LEU A 13 -11.45 -25.82 -32.83
N ASP A 14 -11.52 -26.90 -32.06
CA ASP A 14 -10.93 -26.95 -30.71
C ASP A 14 -9.41 -26.88 -30.72
N ILE A 15 -8.76 -27.48 -31.73
CA ILE A 15 -7.32 -27.34 -31.97
C ILE A 15 -6.95 -25.90 -32.35
N GLU A 16 -7.71 -25.27 -33.24
CA GLU A 16 -7.49 -23.88 -33.64
C GLU A 16 -7.66 -22.91 -32.46
N ASN A 17 -8.68 -23.13 -31.64
CA ASN A 17 -8.91 -22.36 -30.42
C ASN A 17 -7.75 -22.51 -29.43
N LEU A 18 -7.25 -23.73 -29.21
CA LEU A 18 -6.10 -23.96 -28.33
C LEU A 18 -4.83 -23.30 -28.90
N HIS A 19 -4.56 -23.46 -30.20
CA HIS A 19 -3.41 -22.85 -30.85
C HIS A 19 -3.46 -21.31 -30.78
N ALA A 20 -4.64 -20.71 -31.02
CA ALA A 20 -4.83 -19.28 -30.91
C ALA A 20 -4.66 -18.76 -29.47
N LEU A 21 -5.14 -19.49 -28.47
CA LEU A 21 -4.94 -19.15 -27.05
C LEU A 21 -3.45 -19.18 -26.68
N VAL A 22 -2.77 -20.30 -26.98
CA VAL A 22 -1.35 -20.47 -26.66
C VAL A 22 -0.48 -19.46 -27.42
N SER A 23 -0.82 -19.13 -28.66
CA SER A 23 -0.07 -18.14 -29.45
C SER A 23 -0.27 -16.70 -28.97
N LYS A 24 -1.44 -16.36 -28.42
CA LYS A 24 -1.72 -15.00 -27.91
C LYS A 24 -1.07 -14.76 -26.57
N THR A 25 -1.05 -15.77 -25.71
CA THR A 25 -0.42 -15.67 -24.39
C THR A 25 1.09 -15.73 -24.56
N LYS A 26 1.81 -14.63 -24.30
CA LYS A 26 3.27 -14.62 -24.36
C LYS A 26 3.86 -15.25 -23.10
N TRP A 27 4.22 -16.52 -23.13
CA TRP A 27 4.58 -17.27 -21.92
C TRP A 27 5.91 -16.82 -21.29
N ASN A 28 6.77 -16.18 -22.07
CA ASN A 28 8.02 -15.57 -21.58
C ASN A 28 7.80 -14.30 -20.73
N GLU A 29 6.62 -13.67 -20.81
CA GLU A 29 6.26 -12.47 -20.03
C GLU A 29 5.43 -12.83 -18.78
N LEU A 30 5.10 -14.12 -18.58
CA LEU A 30 4.32 -14.57 -17.44
C LEU A 30 5.21 -14.76 -16.22
N ASN A 31 4.70 -14.36 -15.05
CA ASN A 31 5.23 -14.84 -13.78
C ASN A 31 4.98 -16.35 -13.64
N ARG A 32 5.72 -16.98 -12.73
CA ARG A 32 5.63 -18.43 -12.50
C ARG A 32 4.21 -18.95 -12.26
N GLU A 33 3.40 -18.23 -11.48
CA GLU A 33 2.02 -18.62 -11.18
C GLU A 33 1.12 -18.57 -12.43
N GLY A 34 1.24 -17.51 -13.21
CA GLY A 34 0.54 -17.34 -14.48
C GLY A 34 0.99 -18.38 -15.50
N PHE A 35 2.28 -18.71 -15.55
CA PHE A 35 2.81 -19.78 -16.40
C PHE A 35 2.20 -21.14 -16.03
N VAL A 36 2.19 -21.51 -14.74
CA VAL A 36 1.60 -22.78 -14.28
C VAL A 36 0.11 -22.83 -14.61
N PHE A 37 -0.63 -21.75 -14.37
CA PHE A 37 -2.05 -21.67 -14.69
C PHE A 37 -2.33 -21.88 -16.19
N GLU A 38 -1.59 -21.19 -17.05
CA GLU A 38 -1.76 -21.30 -18.50
C GLU A 38 -1.28 -22.67 -19.02
N LEU A 39 -0.22 -23.23 -18.45
CA LEU A 39 0.27 -24.58 -18.76
C LEU A 39 -0.78 -25.64 -18.40
N GLU A 40 -1.41 -25.54 -17.23
CA GLU A 40 -2.49 -26.45 -16.81
C GLU A 40 -3.69 -26.38 -17.73
N ARG A 41 -4.12 -25.16 -18.05
CA ARG A 41 -5.24 -24.92 -18.95
C ARG A 41 -4.97 -25.48 -20.34
N ALA A 42 -3.77 -25.26 -20.89
CA ALA A 42 -3.38 -25.77 -22.19
C ALA A 42 -3.25 -27.31 -22.19
N THR A 43 -2.66 -27.89 -21.14
CA THR A 43 -2.48 -29.34 -21.01
C THR A 43 -3.82 -30.06 -20.90
N LYS A 44 -4.76 -29.54 -20.10
CA LYS A 44 -6.12 -30.10 -20.00
C LYS A 44 -6.82 -30.13 -21.35
N ARG A 45 -6.78 -29.01 -22.08
CA ARG A 45 -7.42 -28.91 -23.40
C ARG A 45 -6.73 -29.80 -24.45
N LEU A 46 -5.42 -29.96 -24.36
CA LEU A 46 -4.67 -30.92 -25.18
C LEU A 46 -5.09 -32.38 -24.89
N GLY A 47 -5.40 -32.72 -23.64
CA GLY A 47 -5.95 -34.01 -23.23
C GLY A 47 -7.35 -34.30 -23.77
N GLU A 48 -8.21 -33.27 -23.83
CA GLU A 48 -9.53 -33.35 -24.46
C GLU A 48 -9.40 -33.64 -25.97
N ILE A 49 -8.56 -32.87 -26.68
CA ILE A 49 -8.27 -33.07 -28.11
C ILE A 49 -7.68 -34.46 -28.37
N TYR A 50 -6.76 -34.93 -27.52
CA TYR A 50 -6.19 -36.27 -27.61
C TYR A 50 -7.28 -37.35 -27.53
N SER A 51 -8.23 -37.19 -26.60
CA SER A 51 -9.34 -38.14 -26.42
C SER A 51 -10.25 -38.17 -27.65
N GLU A 52 -10.61 -36.99 -28.18
CA GLU A 52 -11.41 -36.88 -29.42
C GLU A 52 -10.68 -37.51 -30.62
N LEU A 53 -9.39 -37.23 -30.82
CA LEU A 53 -8.59 -37.85 -31.88
C LEU A 53 -8.44 -39.36 -31.72
N ARG A 54 -8.31 -39.85 -30.48
CA ARG A 54 -8.23 -41.29 -30.19
C ARG A 54 -9.53 -42.00 -30.58
N ASP A 55 -10.66 -41.40 -30.27
CA ASP A 55 -11.97 -41.99 -30.60
C ASP A 55 -12.24 -41.93 -32.10
N MET A 56 -11.86 -40.83 -32.78
CA MET A 56 -11.88 -40.77 -34.25
C MET A 56 -10.96 -41.83 -34.88
N ASN A 57 -9.76 -42.06 -34.35
CA ASN A 57 -8.85 -43.10 -34.85
C ASN A 57 -9.45 -44.51 -34.71
N LYS A 58 -10.15 -44.79 -33.60
CA LYS A 58 -10.86 -46.06 -33.41
C LYS A 58 -12.00 -46.21 -34.44
N GLU A 59 -12.83 -45.19 -34.59
CA GLU A 59 -13.93 -45.19 -35.57
C GLU A 59 -13.39 -45.38 -37.00
N MET A 60 -12.28 -44.74 -37.35
CA MET A 60 -11.61 -44.90 -38.65
C MET A 60 -11.03 -46.31 -38.84
N THR A 61 -10.40 -46.87 -37.81
CA THR A 61 -9.84 -48.24 -37.86
C THR A 61 -10.95 -49.28 -38.05
N LEU A 62 -12.13 -49.06 -37.46
CA LEU A 62 -13.30 -49.92 -37.61
C LEU A 62 -13.90 -49.88 -39.03
N MET A 63 -13.59 -48.85 -39.85
CA MET A 63 -14.08 -48.79 -41.23
C MET A 63 -13.37 -49.79 -42.16
N LEU A 64 -12.20 -50.34 -41.78
CA LEU A 64 -11.46 -51.39 -42.52
C LEU A 64 -11.23 -51.08 -44.02
N GLU A 65 -11.14 -49.81 -44.39
CA GLU A 65 -10.97 -49.36 -45.78
C GLU A 65 -9.48 -49.21 -46.16
N LYS A 66 -9.14 -49.51 -47.43
CA LYS A 66 -7.81 -49.22 -47.99
C LYS A 66 -7.58 -47.71 -47.97
N ASN A 67 -6.37 -47.27 -47.55
CA ASN A 67 -5.95 -45.87 -47.40
C ASN A 67 -6.57 -45.09 -46.22
N THR A 68 -7.03 -45.79 -45.17
CA THR A 68 -7.41 -45.14 -43.91
C THR A 68 -6.20 -44.39 -43.31
N PRO A 69 -6.31 -43.08 -43.00
CA PRO A 69 -5.24 -42.33 -42.35
C PRO A 69 -4.86 -42.95 -41.01
N ASN A 70 -3.60 -43.37 -40.86
CA ASN A 70 -3.05 -43.80 -39.59
C ASN A 70 -2.53 -42.58 -38.81
N ILE A 71 -3.13 -42.28 -37.66
CA ILE A 71 -2.72 -41.18 -36.78
C ILE A 71 -2.13 -41.69 -35.44
N SER A 72 -1.81 -42.99 -35.34
CA SER A 72 -1.29 -43.62 -34.14
C SER A 72 0.01 -42.97 -33.65
N ASP A 73 0.91 -42.60 -34.55
CA ASP A 73 2.20 -41.97 -34.18
C ASP A 73 1.98 -40.63 -33.47
N VAL A 74 1.04 -39.82 -33.97
CA VAL A 74 0.69 -38.53 -33.38
C VAL A 74 0.00 -38.73 -32.03
N LEU A 75 -0.88 -39.72 -31.89
CA LEU A 75 -1.52 -40.06 -30.62
C LEU A 75 -0.49 -40.50 -29.56
N SER A 76 0.48 -41.35 -29.92
CA SER A 76 1.54 -41.78 -29.02
C SER A 76 2.50 -40.64 -28.64
N GLU A 77 2.76 -39.70 -29.55
CA GLU A 77 3.53 -38.49 -29.23
C GLU A 77 2.75 -37.58 -28.27
N MET A 78 1.47 -37.29 -28.57
CA MET A 78 0.61 -36.47 -27.70
C MET A 78 0.47 -37.07 -26.30
N GLN A 79 0.26 -38.38 -26.18
CA GLN A 79 0.12 -39.05 -24.89
C GLN A 79 1.39 -38.91 -24.04
N ARG A 80 2.57 -39.15 -24.62
CA ARG A 80 3.85 -39.01 -23.92
C ARG A 80 4.04 -37.57 -23.43
N GLU A 81 3.73 -36.60 -24.28
CA GLU A 81 3.90 -35.20 -23.96
C GLU A 81 2.92 -34.72 -22.89
N ILE A 82 1.65 -35.12 -22.94
CA ILE A 82 0.68 -34.81 -21.88
C ILE A 82 1.19 -35.32 -20.52
N ILE A 83 1.71 -36.55 -20.44
CA ILE A 83 2.27 -37.11 -19.20
C ILE A 83 3.44 -36.27 -18.68
N ILE A 84 4.35 -35.86 -19.58
CA ILE A 84 5.50 -35.01 -19.22
C ILE A 84 5.01 -33.64 -18.72
N LEU A 85 4.04 -33.02 -19.41
CA LEU A 85 3.47 -31.74 -19.02
C LEU A 85 2.77 -31.81 -17.66
N GLU A 86 1.98 -32.85 -17.41
CA GLU A 86 1.35 -33.09 -16.10
C GLU A 86 2.37 -33.31 -14.98
N SER A 87 3.46 -34.03 -15.26
CA SER A 87 4.57 -34.21 -14.32
C SER A 87 5.27 -32.88 -14.02
N ASN A 88 5.53 -32.07 -15.04
CA ASN A 88 6.14 -30.75 -14.90
C ASN A 88 5.25 -29.80 -14.10
N ILE A 89 3.94 -29.79 -14.35
CA ILE A 89 2.95 -29.05 -13.56
C ILE A 89 3.02 -29.44 -12.09
N LYS A 90 3.03 -30.75 -11.78
CA LYS A 90 3.12 -31.25 -10.39
C LYS A 90 4.43 -30.84 -9.72
N MET A 91 5.54 -30.89 -10.45
CA MET A 91 6.85 -30.46 -9.95
C MET A 91 6.90 -28.95 -9.67
N GLU A 92 6.36 -28.13 -10.57
CA GLU A 92 6.32 -26.67 -10.37
C GLU A 92 5.37 -26.29 -9.22
N LYS A 93 4.24 -26.98 -9.06
CA LYS A 93 3.36 -26.79 -7.90
C LYS A 93 4.01 -27.20 -6.57
N SER A 94 4.78 -28.29 -6.54
CA SER A 94 5.42 -28.79 -5.31
C SER A 94 6.64 -27.98 -4.89
N LYS A 95 7.30 -27.29 -5.82
CA LYS A 95 8.40 -26.35 -5.52
C LYS A 95 7.94 -25.15 -4.67
N LYS A 96 6.67 -24.69 -4.77
CA LYS A 96 6.12 -23.65 -3.88
C LYS A 96 6.21 -24.04 -2.39
N LEU A 97 6.01 -25.32 -2.07
CA LEU A 97 6.12 -25.85 -0.71
C LEU A 97 7.57 -25.86 -0.17
N ARG A 98 8.58 -25.69 -1.03
CA ARG A 98 10.00 -25.61 -0.65
C ARG A 98 10.53 -24.18 -0.60
N GLU A 99 9.95 -23.26 -1.37
CA GLU A 99 10.29 -21.82 -1.33
C GLU A 99 9.87 -21.16 -0.01
N GLU A 100 8.78 -21.59 0.64
CA GLU A 100 8.45 -21.14 2.02
C GLU A 100 9.53 -21.51 3.06
N LEU A 101 10.47 -22.40 2.73
CA LEU A 101 11.55 -22.86 3.60
C LEU A 101 12.95 -22.35 3.19
N VAL A 102 13.11 -21.70 2.04
CA VAL A 102 14.43 -21.29 1.52
C VAL A 102 14.35 -19.94 0.78
N ASN A 103 14.99 -18.93 1.39
CA ASN A 103 15.46 -17.63 0.88
C ASN A 103 14.83 -17.05 -0.40
N GLU A 104 14.20 -15.88 -0.23
CA GLU A 104 13.56 -15.01 -1.24
C GLU A 104 14.50 -14.39 -2.31
N SER A 105 15.73 -14.89 -2.50
CA SER A 105 16.72 -14.22 -3.36
C SER A 105 16.98 -14.90 -4.72
N GLU A 106 16.39 -16.04 -5.01
CA GLU A 106 16.57 -16.72 -6.29
C GLU A 106 15.38 -16.48 -7.23
N LYS A 107 15.53 -15.55 -8.18
CA LYS A 107 14.61 -15.44 -9.33
C LYS A 107 14.82 -16.66 -10.24
N VAL A 108 14.26 -17.81 -9.86
CA VAL A 108 14.23 -19.04 -10.68
C VAL A 108 13.10 -18.97 -11.72
N GLU A 109 12.90 -17.80 -12.32
CA GLU A 109 12.05 -17.68 -13.50
C GLU A 109 12.98 -17.83 -14.71
N VAL A 110 12.72 -18.83 -15.55
CA VAL A 110 13.50 -19.10 -16.77
C VAL A 110 12.58 -18.84 -17.97
N PRO A 111 12.45 -17.57 -18.43
CA PRO A 111 11.57 -17.20 -19.54
C PRO A 111 11.80 -18.01 -20.82
N GLU A 112 13.05 -18.43 -21.08
CA GLU A 112 13.40 -19.27 -22.22
C GLU A 112 12.74 -20.66 -22.16
N LEU A 113 12.62 -21.24 -20.97
CA LEU A 113 11.99 -22.53 -20.77
C LEU A 113 10.47 -22.45 -21.00
N TYR A 114 9.85 -21.34 -20.58
CA TYR A 114 8.42 -21.10 -20.78
C TYR A 114 8.10 -20.94 -22.27
N SER A 115 8.92 -20.17 -22.99
CA SER A 115 8.81 -20.04 -24.45
C SER A 115 9.02 -21.38 -25.17
N SER A 116 9.99 -22.19 -24.73
CA SER A 116 10.22 -23.53 -25.28
C SER A 116 9.02 -24.46 -25.12
N LEU A 117 8.38 -24.46 -23.94
CA LEU A 117 7.16 -25.25 -23.69
C LEU A 117 5.96 -24.74 -24.48
N GLN A 118 5.82 -23.43 -24.63
CA GLN A 118 4.80 -22.81 -25.49
C GLN A 118 4.94 -23.30 -26.94
N GLN A 119 6.15 -23.25 -27.50
CA GLN A 119 6.45 -23.75 -28.84
C GLN A 119 6.19 -25.25 -28.98
N LYS A 120 6.47 -26.03 -27.94
CA LYS A 120 6.21 -27.47 -27.93
C LYS A 120 4.72 -27.78 -28.04
N ILE A 121 3.87 -27.07 -27.29
CA ILE A 121 2.41 -27.21 -27.36
C ILE A 121 1.87 -26.72 -28.72
N MET A 122 2.41 -25.63 -29.26
CA MET A 122 2.05 -25.16 -30.60
C MET A 122 2.41 -26.20 -31.69
N LYS A 123 3.59 -26.82 -31.60
CA LYS A 123 3.99 -27.88 -32.53
C LYS A 123 3.09 -29.11 -32.45
N LEU A 124 2.71 -29.53 -31.25
CA LEU A 124 1.78 -30.65 -31.03
C LEU A 124 0.38 -30.35 -31.59
N THR A 125 -0.14 -29.14 -31.36
CA THR A 125 -1.45 -28.72 -31.90
C THR A 125 -1.45 -28.64 -33.42
N LEU A 126 -0.36 -28.19 -34.05
CA LEU A 126 -0.22 -28.23 -35.52
C LEU A 126 -0.21 -29.66 -36.07
N LYS A 127 0.51 -30.58 -35.41
CA LYS A 127 0.51 -32.02 -35.78
C LYS A 127 -0.89 -32.64 -35.63
N ALA A 128 -1.58 -32.32 -34.54
CA ALA A 128 -2.96 -32.75 -34.29
C ALA A 128 -3.92 -32.22 -35.38
N ARG A 129 -3.79 -30.94 -35.77
CA ARG A 129 -4.57 -30.32 -36.84
C ARG A 129 -4.36 -31.02 -38.17
N TYR A 130 -3.10 -31.25 -38.55
CA TYR A 130 -2.76 -31.95 -39.79
C TYR A 130 -3.36 -33.37 -39.84
N SER A 131 -3.33 -34.09 -38.73
CA SER A 131 -3.96 -35.41 -38.60
C SER A 131 -5.48 -35.34 -38.73
N ALA A 132 -6.14 -34.36 -38.10
CA ALA A 132 -7.58 -34.16 -38.22
C ALA A 132 -8.00 -33.79 -39.66
N GLU A 133 -7.23 -32.93 -40.34
CA GLU A 133 -7.44 -32.57 -41.74
C GLU A 133 -7.25 -33.76 -42.69
N LYS A 134 -6.32 -34.68 -42.41
CA LYS A 134 -6.20 -35.94 -43.16
C LYS A 134 -7.46 -36.79 -43.06
N ILE A 135 -8.03 -36.91 -41.86
CA ILE A 135 -9.29 -37.64 -41.64
C ILE A 135 -10.42 -36.95 -42.42
N LYS A 136 -10.51 -35.61 -42.35
CA LYS A 136 -11.49 -34.83 -43.11
C LYS A 136 -11.37 -35.03 -44.62
N GLY A 137 -10.15 -35.00 -45.16
CA GLY A 137 -9.87 -35.23 -46.57
C GLY A 137 -10.30 -36.62 -47.03
N PHE A 138 -10.04 -37.64 -46.21
CA PHE A 138 -10.50 -39.01 -46.46
C PHE A 138 -12.04 -39.10 -46.48
N LEU A 139 -12.71 -38.54 -45.47
CA LEU A 139 -14.19 -38.54 -45.40
C LEU A 139 -14.84 -37.76 -46.55
N THR A 140 -14.18 -36.70 -47.02
CA THR A 140 -14.64 -35.90 -48.16
C THR A 140 -14.49 -36.67 -49.47
N ALA A 141 -13.35 -37.35 -49.67
CA ALA A 141 -13.14 -38.19 -50.85
C ALA A 141 -14.18 -39.31 -50.98
N LYS A 142 -14.65 -39.87 -49.85
CA LYS A 142 -15.72 -40.88 -49.81
C LYS A 142 -17.09 -40.36 -50.25
N LYS A 143 -17.35 -39.06 -50.14
CA LYS A 143 -18.65 -38.46 -50.52
C LYS A 143 -18.79 -38.20 -52.01
N VAL A 144 -17.73 -38.34 -52.80
CA VAL A 144 -17.81 -38.16 -54.26
C VAL A 144 -18.24 -39.48 -54.89
N PRO A 145 -19.49 -39.63 -55.38
CA PRO A 145 -19.92 -40.89 -55.96
C PRO A 145 -19.17 -41.15 -57.27
N PHE A 146 -18.47 -42.27 -57.35
CA PHE A 146 -18.03 -42.86 -58.61
C PHE A 146 -19.30 -43.29 -59.38
N VAL A 147 -19.68 -42.51 -60.39
CA VAL A 147 -20.92 -42.69 -61.15
C VAL A 147 -20.92 -44.07 -61.84
N GLN A 148 -21.85 -44.94 -61.45
CA GLN A 148 -22.09 -46.26 -62.05
C GLN A 148 -23.11 -46.20 -63.19
N LYS A 149 -22.73 -46.88 -64.29
CA LYS A 149 -23.52 -47.66 -65.28
C LYS A 149 -24.58 -46.97 -66.17
N GLY A 150 -24.39 -47.14 -67.48
CA GLY A 150 -25.50 -47.31 -68.45
C GLY A 150 -25.24 -46.68 -69.82
N SER A 151 -25.15 -45.36 -69.88
CA SER A 151 -24.90 -44.58 -71.11
C SER A 151 -23.42 -44.29 -71.36
N THR A 152 -22.56 -44.86 -70.52
CA THR A 152 -21.19 -44.37 -70.27
C THR A 152 -20.20 -44.79 -71.35
N ALA A 153 -20.37 -45.90 -72.07
CA ALA A 153 -19.34 -46.34 -73.04
C ALA A 153 -19.11 -45.32 -74.17
N ARG A 154 -20.17 -44.66 -74.65
CA ARG A 154 -20.09 -43.69 -75.74
C ARG A 154 -19.53 -42.34 -75.27
N ASN A 155 -20.01 -41.85 -74.13
CA ASN A 155 -19.48 -40.62 -73.52
C ASN A 155 -18.04 -40.83 -73.00
N LEU A 156 -17.69 -42.02 -72.53
CA LEU A 156 -16.34 -42.35 -72.09
C LEU A 156 -15.41 -42.54 -73.29
N LEU A 157 -15.88 -43.09 -74.42
CA LEU A 157 -15.12 -43.09 -75.67
C LEU A 157 -14.90 -41.68 -76.21
N GLU A 158 -15.93 -40.82 -76.22
CA GLU A 158 -15.77 -39.41 -76.60
C GLU A 158 -14.84 -38.65 -75.64
N LEU A 159 -14.92 -38.93 -74.35
CA LEU A 159 -14.05 -38.31 -73.35
C LEU A 159 -12.63 -38.85 -73.43
N LEU A 160 -12.44 -40.15 -73.70
CA LEU A 160 -11.14 -40.77 -73.94
C LEU A 160 -10.52 -40.22 -75.22
N GLN A 161 -11.30 -40.07 -76.28
CA GLN A 161 -10.84 -39.49 -77.53
C GLN A 161 -10.45 -38.02 -77.36
N LYS A 162 -11.28 -37.21 -76.65
CA LYS A 162 -10.89 -35.85 -76.25
C LYS A 162 -9.65 -35.81 -75.38
N LYS A 163 -9.49 -36.76 -74.45
CA LYS A 163 -8.30 -36.84 -73.59
C LYS A 163 -7.07 -37.29 -74.37
N GLU A 164 -7.22 -38.11 -75.39
CA GLU A 164 -6.15 -38.53 -76.28
C GLU A 164 -5.71 -37.38 -77.19
N ASP A 165 -6.65 -36.60 -77.71
CA ASP A 165 -6.37 -35.35 -78.43
C ASP A 165 -5.68 -34.33 -77.52
N GLU A 166 -6.18 -34.14 -76.29
CA GLU A 166 -5.57 -33.25 -75.28
C GLU A 166 -4.17 -33.73 -74.85
N ILE A 167 -3.94 -35.04 -74.76
CA ILE A 167 -2.61 -35.62 -74.52
C ILE A 167 -1.67 -35.35 -75.70
N ASN A 168 -2.15 -35.44 -76.94
CA ASN A 168 -1.35 -35.16 -78.12
C ASN A 168 -1.03 -33.66 -78.26
N GLU A 169 -1.99 -32.78 -77.94
CA GLU A 169 -1.75 -31.34 -77.83
C GLU A 169 -0.75 -31.03 -76.72
N LEU A 170 -0.90 -31.64 -75.53
CA LEU A 170 0.04 -31.46 -74.41
C LEU A 170 1.43 -32.00 -74.73
N LYS A 171 1.55 -33.12 -75.47
CA LYS A 171 2.85 -33.62 -75.94
C LYS A 171 3.49 -32.65 -76.93
N THR A 172 2.72 -32.11 -77.85
CA THR A 172 3.20 -31.11 -78.82
C THR A 172 3.63 -29.83 -78.10
N LYS A 173 2.81 -29.34 -77.18
CA LYS A 173 3.10 -28.16 -76.35
C LYS A 173 4.26 -28.39 -75.38
N HIS A 174 4.43 -29.60 -74.84
CA HIS A 174 5.60 -29.98 -74.06
C HIS A 174 6.85 -30.06 -74.95
N TYR A 175 6.73 -30.53 -76.19
CA TYR A 175 7.85 -30.54 -77.13
C TYR A 175 8.26 -29.10 -77.50
N GLU A 176 7.29 -28.22 -77.73
CA GLU A 176 7.51 -26.79 -77.97
C GLU A 176 8.08 -26.08 -76.75
N LEU A 177 7.55 -26.31 -75.54
CA LEU A 177 8.08 -25.78 -74.28
C LEU A 177 9.47 -26.36 -73.96
N LYS A 178 9.73 -27.62 -74.31
CA LYS A 178 11.07 -28.21 -74.18
C LYS A 178 12.04 -27.53 -75.14
N LYS A 179 11.61 -27.21 -76.35
CA LYS A 179 12.40 -26.45 -77.33
C LYS A 179 12.62 -25.01 -76.84
N GLU A 180 11.58 -24.31 -76.39
CA GLU A 180 11.70 -22.95 -75.85
C GLU A 180 12.51 -22.90 -74.54
N GLY A 181 12.37 -23.89 -73.66
CA GLY A 181 13.09 -24.01 -72.40
C GLY A 181 14.57 -24.35 -72.59
N PHE A 182 14.90 -25.23 -73.54
CA PHE A 182 16.31 -25.53 -73.88
C PHE A 182 17.03 -24.33 -74.50
N PHE A 183 16.33 -23.46 -75.24
CA PHE A 183 16.96 -22.29 -75.87
C PHE A 183 16.97 -21.02 -75.01
N LYS A 184 16.21 -20.96 -73.90
CA LYS A 184 16.21 -19.81 -72.97
C LYS A 184 17.01 -20.02 -71.69
N ALA A 185 17.43 -21.24 -71.35
CA ALA A 185 18.05 -21.53 -70.05
C ALA A 185 19.59 -21.51 -70.01
N ASP A 186 20.33 -21.49 -71.12
CA ASP A 186 21.81 -21.44 -71.03
C ASP A 186 22.45 -20.63 -72.15
N LYS A 187 22.72 -19.34 -71.87
CA LYS A 187 23.90 -18.59 -72.35
C LYS A 187 24.26 -17.46 -71.38
N LYS A 188 24.41 -17.74 -70.09
CA LYS A 188 25.50 -17.07 -69.35
C LYS A 188 26.73 -17.94 -69.54
N SER A 189 27.82 -17.38 -70.02
CA SER A 189 29.06 -18.13 -70.16
C SER A 189 29.49 -18.63 -68.77
N ILE A 190 30.10 -19.81 -68.66
CA ILE A 190 30.62 -20.33 -67.38
C ILE A 190 31.51 -19.27 -66.68
N ALA A 191 32.24 -18.48 -67.47
CA ALA A 191 33.05 -17.36 -67.00
C ALA A 191 32.24 -16.23 -66.32
N GLU A 192 30.99 -15.98 -66.74
CA GLU A 192 30.12 -14.98 -66.12
C GLU A 192 29.55 -15.49 -64.79
N ILE A 193 29.26 -16.80 -64.69
CA ILE A 193 28.83 -17.42 -63.43
C ILE A 193 29.98 -17.42 -62.41
N GLU A 194 31.20 -17.74 -62.84
CA GLU A 194 32.40 -17.65 -62.00
C GLU A 194 32.67 -16.22 -61.53
N HIS A 195 32.48 -15.24 -62.41
CA HIS A 195 32.60 -13.82 -62.07
C HIS A 195 31.54 -13.37 -61.06
N ASP A 196 30.26 -13.72 -61.28
CA ASP A 196 29.16 -13.42 -60.37
C ASP A 196 29.39 -14.06 -58.98
N LEU A 197 29.89 -15.30 -58.94
CA LEU A 197 30.24 -16.00 -57.69
C LEU A 197 31.41 -15.32 -56.96
N PHE A 198 32.45 -14.90 -57.68
CA PHE A 198 33.60 -14.21 -57.10
C PHE A 198 33.25 -12.81 -56.59
N GLU A 199 32.41 -12.07 -57.32
CA GLU A 199 31.86 -10.81 -56.82
C GLU A 199 30.97 -11.02 -55.59
N GLY A 200 30.15 -12.08 -55.59
CA GLY A 200 29.33 -12.48 -54.44
C GLY A 200 30.18 -12.76 -53.20
N ASP A 201 31.26 -13.53 -53.36
CA ASP A 201 32.21 -13.85 -52.29
C ASP A 201 32.91 -12.60 -51.75
N LYS A 202 33.35 -11.68 -52.64
CA LYS A 202 33.92 -10.39 -52.22
C LYS A 202 32.92 -9.53 -51.43
N LYS A 203 31.66 -9.44 -51.88
CA LYS A 203 30.62 -8.70 -51.18
C LYS A 203 30.33 -9.31 -49.81
N LEU A 204 30.26 -10.65 -49.73
CA LEU A 204 30.11 -11.38 -48.48
C LEU A 204 31.28 -11.13 -47.52
N ALA A 205 32.52 -11.13 -48.02
CA ALA A 205 33.70 -10.85 -47.22
C ALA A 205 33.68 -9.43 -46.62
N ILE A 206 33.27 -8.43 -47.40
CA ILE A 206 33.11 -7.04 -46.92
C ILE A 206 32.05 -6.97 -45.82
N VAL A 207 30.87 -7.54 -46.06
CA VAL A 207 29.77 -7.54 -45.07
C VAL A 207 30.18 -8.27 -43.78
N LEU A 208 30.92 -9.37 -43.90
CA LEU A 208 31.42 -10.12 -42.75
C LEU A 208 32.44 -9.32 -41.95
N GLU A 209 33.32 -8.57 -42.61
CA GLU A 209 34.29 -7.71 -41.93
C GLU A 209 33.62 -6.50 -41.24
N ASP A 210 32.63 -5.90 -41.89
CA ASP A 210 31.84 -4.82 -41.28
C ASP A 210 31.02 -5.30 -40.09
N ALA A 211 30.42 -6.49 -40.17
CA ALA A 211 29.75 -7.14 -39.06
C ALA A 211 30.72 -7.42 -37.90
N LYS A 212 31.95 -7.88 -38.17
CA LYS A 212 32.99 -8.08 -37.15
C LYS A 212 33.40 -6.77 -36.48
N LYS A 213 33.54 -5.68 -37.23
CA LYS A 213 33.84 -4.35 -36.67
C LYS A 213 32.71 -3.86 -35.78
N ALA A 214 31.46 -3.94 -36.26
CA ALA A 214 30.28 -3.56 -35.48
C ALA A 214 30.19 -4.38 -34.18
N LEU A 215 30.44 -5.69 -34.25
CA LEU A 215 30.47 -6.57 -33.08
C LEU A 215 31.53 -6.12 -32.06
N LYS A 216 32.76 -5.79 -32.49
CA LYS A 216 33.80 -5.26 -31.59
C LYS A 216 33.39 -3.95 -30.93
N THR A 217 32.77 -3.03 -31.68
CA THR A 217 32.28 -1.77 -31.12
C THR A 217 31.19 -2.00 -30.08
N HIS A 218 30.26 -2.92 -30.33
CA HIS A 218 29.23 -3.26 -29.36
C HIS A 218 29.79 -3.93 -28.10
N PHE A 219 30.82 -4.79 -28.21
CA PHE A 219 31.50 -5.33 -27.04
C PHE A 219 32.15 -4.22 -26.19
N ALA A 220 32.84 -3.26 -26.80
CA ALA A 220 33.43 -2.13 -26.07
C ALA A 220 32.36 -1.26 -25.37
N GLN A 221 31.20 -1.06 -26.00
CA GLN A 221 30.06 -0.37 -25.38
C GLN A 221 29.50 -1.16 -24.20
N LEU A 222 29.41 -2.49 -24.32
CA LEU A 222 28.90 -3.38 -23.28
C LEU A 222 29.84 -3.35 -22.06
N GLU A 223 31.15 -3.45 -22.25
CA GLU A 223 32.15 -3.31 -21.18
C GLU A 223 32.06 -1.94 -20.48
N TYR A 224 31.86 -0.85 -21.24
CA TYR A 224 31.65 0.47 -20.66
C TYR A 224 30.38 0.52 -19.78
N VAL A 225 29.28 -0.05 -20.27
CA VAL A 225 28.01 -0.11 -19.51
C VAL A 225 28.17 -0.96 -18.26
N GLU A 226 28.83 -2.13 -18.34
CA GLU A 226 29.14 -2.97 -17.17
C GLU A 226 30.01 -2.23 -16.14
N GLY A 227 31.02 -1.48 -16.59
CA GLY A 227 31.83 -0.61 -15.74
C GLY A 227 31.00 0.49 -15.06
N SER A 228 30.06 1.10 -15.79
CA SER A 228 29.15 2.10 -15.22
C SER A 228 28.20 1.49 -14.17
N PHE A 229 27.71 0.28 -14.44
CA PHE A 229 26.80 -0.46 -13.56
C PHE A 229 27.49 -0.86 -12.26
N THR A 230 28.72 -1.40 -12.33
CA THR A 230 29.50 -1.76 -11.14
C THR A 230 29.82 -0.55 -10.28
N ASN A 231 30.13 0.61 -10.89
CA ASN A 231 30.32 1.86 -10.16
C ASN A 231 29.03 2.36 -9.51
N LEU A 232 27.89 2.29 -10.21
CA LEU A 232 26.60 2.67 -9.66
C LEU A 232 26.22 1.77 -8.48
N LYS A 233 26.44 0.46 -8.60
CA LYS A 233 26.22 -0.51 -7.53
C LYS A 233 27.01 -0.16 -6.27
N ARG A 234 28.31 0.15 -6.39
CA ARG A 234 29.14 0.61 -5.25
C ARG A 234 28.62 1.89 -4.62
N LYS A 235 28.13 2.84 -5.44
CA LYS A 235 27.52 4.08 -4.92
C LYS A 235 26.25 3.80 -4.13
N VAL A 236 25.39 2.90 -4.61
CA VAL A 236 24.18 2.47 -3.90
C VAL A 236 24.55 1.83 -2.56
N GLU A 237 25.47 0.86 -2.54
CA GLU A 237 25.94 0.20 -1.31
C GLU A 237 26.50 1.22 -0.28
N THR A 238 27.21 2.25 -0.77
CA THR A 238 27.73 3.32 0.10
C THR A 238 26.59 4.16 0.67
N ILE A 239 25.60 4.55 -0.15
CA ILE A 239 24.44 5.31 0.28
C ILE A 239 23.65 4.53 1.32
N GLU A 240 23.38 3.25 1.08
CA GLU A 240 22.68 2.37 2.01
C GLU A 240 23.40 2.28 3.36
N SER A 241 24.73 2.08 3.37
CA SER A 241 25.52 2.07 4.59
C SER A 241 25.46 3.41 5.34
N THR A 242 25.51 4.55 4.63
CA THR A 242 25.38 5.87 5.28
C THR A 242 23.97 6.10 5.82
N HIS A 243 22.94 5.61 5.13
CA HIS A 243 21.55 5.73 5.56
C HIS A 243 21.27 4.88 6.80
N GLU A 244 21.82 3.67 6.89
CA GLU A 244 21.71 2.80 8.06
C GLU A 244 22.37 3.44 9.29
N LYS A 245 23.57 4.01 9.13
CA LYS A 245 24.26 4.76 10.19
C LYS A 245 23.45 5.98 10.63
N PHE A 246 22.94 6.75 9.68
CA PHE A 246 22.08 7.90 9.98
C PHE A 246 20.83 7.49 10.76
N THR A 247 20.15 6.43 10.32
CA THR A 247 18.93 5.93 10.96
C THR A 247 19.21 5.46 12.39
N THR A 248 20.31 4.73 12.60
CA THR A 248 20.74 4.29 13.93
C THR A 248 21.00 5.47 14.86
N ASN A 249 21.71 6.50 14.38
CA ASN A 249 21.99 7.72 15.13
C ASN A 249 20.70 8.50 15.43
N ALA A 250 19.79 8.62 14.45
CA ALA A 250 18.51 9.30 14.63
C ALA A 250 17.64 8.60 15.69
N ILE A 251 17.58 7.26 15.67
CA ILE A 251 16.88 6.48 16.69
C ILE A 251 17.53 6.68 18.08
N GLY A 252 18.86 6.72 18.16
CA GLY A 252 19.60 7.04 19.39
C GLY A 252 19.20 8.41 19.96
N LEU A 253 19.24 9.44 19.14
CA LEU A 253 18.90 10.81 19.53
C LEU A 253 17.43 10.95 19.94
N ILE A 254 16.51 10.26 19.26
CA ILE A 254 15.09 10.22 19.66
C ILE A 254 14.93 9.59 21.06
N LYS A 255 15.71 8.55 21.40
CA LYS A 255 15.66 7.94 22.73
C LYS A 255 16.18 8.90 23.81
N GLU A 256 17.27 9.61 23.55
CA GLU A 256 17.82 10.62 24.47
C GLU A 256 16.83 11.77 24.69
N LEU A 257 16.25 12.33 23.63
CA LEU A 257 15.24 13.38 23.76
C LEU A 257 13.99 12.92 24.52
N LYS A 258 13.56 11.67 24.36
CA LYS A 258 12.46 11.11 25.15
C LYS A 258 12.83 11.02 26.64
N LYS A 259 14.05 10.58 26.94
CA LYS A 259 14.56 10.52 28.32
C LYS A 259 14.62 11.91 28.95
N ASP A 260 15.13 12.91 28.24
CA ASP A 260 15.22 14.28 28.72
C ASP A 260 13.83 14.90 28.94
N ARG A 261 12.88 14.65 28.02
CA ARG A 261 11.48 15.04 28.19
C ARG A 261 10.85 14.41 29.43
N ASP A 262 11.05 13.11 29.63
CA ASP A 262 10.47 12.38 30.77
C ASP A 262 11.10 12.83 32.10
N PHE A 263 12.40 13.16 32.08
CA PHE A 263 13.09 13.79 33.21
C PHE A 263 12.51 15.17 33.53
N ALA A 264 12.42 16.06 32.54
CA ALA A 264 11.85 17.40 32.71
C ALA A 264 10.40 17.35 33.23
N ARG A 265 9.61 16.40 32.75
CA ARG A 265 8.24 16.17 33.24
C ARG A 265 8.22 15.75 34.70
N THR A 266 9.09 14.83 35.10
CA THR A 266 9.21 14.39 36.50
C THR A 266 9.62 15.55 37.40
N SER A 267 10.64 16.31 37.02
CA SER A 267 11.09 17.48 37.79
C SER A 267 10.01 18.56 37.89
N ALA A 268 9.23 18.79 36.84
CA ALA A 268 8.10 19.73 36.90
C ALA A 268 7.03 19.29 37.90
N LEU A 269 6.69 18.00 37.92
CA LEU A 269 5.73 17.43 38.88
C LEU A 269 6.25 17.52 40.32
N GLU A 270 7.53 17.26 40.56
CA GLU A 270 8.16 17.42 41.88
C GLU A 270 8.10 18.87 42.35
N ILE A 271 8.42 19.85 41.49
CA ILE A 271 8.32 21.27 41.81
C ILE A 271 6.87 21.69 42.09
N GLU A 272 5.89 21.20 41.33
CA GLU A 272 4.48 21.45 41.60
C GLU A 272 4.04 20.88 42.96
N GLN A 273 4.48 19.67 43.29
CA GLN A 273 4.19 19.03 44.56
C GLN A 273 4.78 19.81 45.74
N ASP A 274 6.04 20.23 45.62
CA ASP A 274 6.71 21.05 46.64
C ASP A 274 6.04 22.41 46.79
N ASN A 275 5.67 23.06 45.68
CA ASN A 275 4.92 24.32 45.72
C ASN A 275 3.55 24.15 46.38
N MET A 276 2.84 23.05 46.11
CA MET A 276 1.57 22.75 46.76
C MET A 276 1.72 22.54 48.27
N LYS A 277 2.77 21.82 48.68
CA LYS A 277 3.10 21.64 50.10
C LYS A 277 3.42 22.97 50.77
N ASN A 278 4.29 23.78 50.16
CA ASN A 278 4.65 25.12 50.66
C ASN A 278 3.43 26.04 50.78
N ARG A 279 2.53 26.03 49.79
CA ARG A 279 1.27 26.79 49.86
C ARG A 279 0.38 26.31 51.00
N GLY A 280 0.28 25.00 51.22
CA GLY A 280 -0.45 24.43 52.36
C GLY A 280 0.13 24.88 53.70
N GLU A 281 1.47 24.81 53.85
CA GLU A 281 2.17 25.26 55.06
C GLU A 281 1.99 26.78 55.31
N LEU A 282 2.12 27.60 54.26
CA LEU A 282 1.90 29.05 54.36
C LEU A 282 0.47 29.38 54.73
N THR A 283 -0.52 28.71 54.12
CA THR A 283 -1.94 28.91 54.43
C THR A 283 -2.22 28.54 55.89
N SER A 284 -1.66 27.43 56.37
CA SER A 284 -1.77 27.02 57.77
C SER A 284 -1.16 28.06 58.73
N LYS A 285 0.05 28.53 58.45
CA LYS A 285 0.70 29.61 59.22
C LYS A 285 -0.12 30.89 59.21
N MET A 286 -0.68 31.28 58.07
CA MET A 286 -1.53 32.47 57.94
C MET A 286 -2.80 32.35 58.79
N LEU A 287 -3.47 31.19 58.77
CA LEU A 287 -4.62 30.89 59.63
C LEU A 287 -4.26 30.93 61.12
N MET A 288 -3.08 30.43 61.51
CA MET A 288 -2.61 30.51 62.88
C MET A 288 -2.40 31.97 63.32
N ILE A 289 -1.71 32.78 62.51
CA ILE A 289 -1.51 34.22 62.78
C ILE A 289 -2.84 34.95 62.87
N GLU A 290 -3.81 34.63 62.00
CA GLU A 290 -5.13 35.26 62.03
C GLU A 290 -5.94 34.88 63.28
N LYS A 291 -5.84 33.62 63.73
CA LYS A 291 -6.39 33.19 65.02
C LYS A 291 -5.74 33.93 66.18
N GLU A 292 -4.41 33.99 66.25
CA GLU A 292 -3.67 34.72 67.28
C GLU A 292 -4.02 36.21 67.31
N LYS A 293 -4.13 36.84 66.13
CA LYS A 293 -4.57 38.23 65.99
C LYS A 293 -5.97 38.44 66.54
N ASN A 294 -6.91 37.53 66.25
CA ASN A 294 -8.28 37.62 66.76
C ASN A 294 -8.31 37.43 68.28
N GLU A 295 -7.57 36.47 68.82
CA GLU A 295 -7.45 36.26 70.27
C GLU A 295 -6.86 37.49 70.97
N LEU A 296 -5.82 38.11 70.40
CA LEU A 296 -5.24 39.35 70.94
C LEU A 296 -6.22 40.52 70.86
N LYS A 297 -6.99 40.63 69.76
CA LYS A 297 -8.03 41.66 69.61
C LYS A 297 -9.14 41.48 70.64
N ASP A 298 -9.56 40.26 70.91
CA ASP A 298 -10.59 39.96 71.90
C ASP A 298 -10.08 40.20 73.33
N LYS A 299 -8.84 39.82 73.64
CA LYS A 299 -8.17 40.18 74.92
C LYS A 299 -8.08 41.70 75.10
N ALA A 300 -7.69 42.43 74.07
CA ALA A 300 -7.61 43.89 74.11
C ALA A 300 -8.99 44.52 74.31
N LYS A 301 -10.01 44.07 73.58
CA LYS A 301 -11.41 44.52 73.77
C LYS A 301 -11.90 44.25 75.18
N ALA A 302 -11.65 43.06 75.73
CA ALA A 302 -12.04 42.72 77.09
C ALA A 302 -11.38 43.66 78.11
N LYS A 303 -10.08 43.96 77.94
CA LYS A 303 -9.36 44.92 78.78
C LYS A 303 -9.94 46.34 78.68
N TYR A 304 -10.19 46.83 77.45
CA TYR A 304 -10.82 48.14 77.25
C TYR A 304 -12.23 48.22 77.85
N LEU A 305 -13.03 47.16 77.74
CA LEU A 305 -14.35 47.07 78.38
C LEU A 305 -14.24 47.15 79.90
N GLN A 306 -13.29 46.41 80.48
CA GLN A 306 -13.03 46.44 81.91
C GLN A 306 -12.58 47.82 82.40
N ASP A 307 -11.68 48.47 81.66
CA ASP A 307 -11.21 49.82 81.98
C ASP A 307 -12.33 50.86 81.82
N MET A 308 -13.19 50.72 80.79
CA MET A 308 -14.39 51.54 80.64
C MET A 308 -15.38 51.36 81.79
N GLU A 309 -15.58 50.14 82.28
CA GLU A 309 -16.41 49.89 83.46
C GLU A 309 -15.83 50.53 84.73
N LYS A 310 -14.51 50.46 84.92
CA LYS A 310 -13.83 51.15 86.03
C LYS A 310 -14.04 52.67 85.95
N ILE A 311 -13.78 53.26 84.78
CA ILE A 311 -13.96 54.69 84.56
C ILE A 311 -15.42 55.09 84.79
N LYS A 312 -16.40 54.30 84.31
CA LYS A 312 -17.83 54.53 84.59
C LYS A 312 -18.13 54.50 86.09
N LYS A 313 -17.58 53.53 86.84
CA LYS A 313 -17.74 53.47 88.30
C LYS A 313 -17.14 54.70 88.97
N GLU A 314 -15.92 55.09 88.61
CA GLU A 314 -15.28 56.31 89.13
C GLU A 314 -16.08 57.57 88.80
N LEU A 315 -16.64 57.66 87.58
CA LEU A 315 -17.50 58.77 87.16
C LEU A 315 -18.75 58.83 88.04
N THR A 316 -19.47 57.70 88.22
CA THR A 316 -20.67 57.67 89.09
C THR A 316 -20.35 58.03 90.54
N GLN A 317 -19.18 57.63 91.04
CA GLN A 317 -18.72 58.04 92.38
C GLN A 317 -18.46 59.54 92.44
N LYS A 318 -17.79 60.11 91.44
CA LYS A 318 -17.56 61.57 91.36
C LYS A 318 -18.87 62.35 91.21
N ASP A 319 -19.80 61.88 90.40
CA ASP A 319 -21.13 62.48 90.23
C ASP A 319 -21.92 62.45 91.56
N ASN A 320 -21.84 61.36 92.32
CA ASN A 320 -22.41 61.29 93.66
C ASN A 320 -21.76 62.27 94.64
N ILE A 321 -20.43 62.41 94.60
CA ILE A 321 -19.70 63.41 95.40
C ILE A 321 -20.13 64.82 95.02
N ILE A 322 -20.22 65.14 93.73
CA ILE A 322 -20.69 66.43 93.23
C ILE A 322 -22.12 66.69 93.70
N SER A 323 -23.02 65.71 93.55
CA SER A 323 -24.41 65.82 94.02
C SER A 323 -24.49 66.10 95.52
N ASN A 324 -23.66 65.40 96.32
CA ASN A 324 -23.57 65.65 97.76
C ASN A 324 -22.99 67.03 98.06
N MET A 325 -21.95 67.49 97.34
CA MET A 325 -21.39 68.83 97.49
C MET A 325 -22.42 69.91 97.13
N VAL A 326 -23.19 69.73 96.05
CA VAL A 326 -24.27 70.64 95.66
C VAL A 326 -25.31 70.72 96.78
N LYS A 327 -25.76 69.58 97.34
CA LYS A 327 -26.68 69.59 98.49
C LYS A 327 -26.10 70.30 99.71
N LEU A 328 -24.81 70.10 99.99
CA LEU A 328 -24.12 70.72 101.12
C LEU A 328 -24.00 72.23 100.93
N VAL A 329 -23.72 72.69 99.70
CA VAL A 329 -23.73 74.10 99.32
C VAL A 329 -25.13 74.68 99.44
N GLU A 330 -26.17 73.99 98.96
CA GLU A 330 -27.56 74.41 99.13
C GLU A 330 -27.96 74.52 100.61
N GLU A 331 -27.52 73.60 101.46
CA GLU A 331 -27.73 73.66 102.92
C GLU A 331 -26.98 74.84 103.54
N GLN A 332 -25.73 75.08 103.15
CA GLN A 332 -24.96 76.24 103.60
C GLN A 332 -25.59 77.55 103.12
N GLU A 333 -26.09 77.62 101.89
CA GLU A 333 -26.82 78.78 101.38
C GLU A 333 -28.13 79.01 102.16
N ARG A 334 -28.84 77.94 102.55
CA ARG A 334 -30.02 78.03 103.45
C ARG A 334 -29.64 78.50 104.85
N GLU A 335 -28.54 78.01 105.42
CA GLU A 335 -28.02 78.47 106.71
C GLU A 335 -27.60 79.94 106.66
N ILE A 336 -26.86 80.35 105.63
CA ILE A 336 -26.48 81.74 105.38
C ILE A 336 -27.74 82.61 105.23
N SER A 337 -28.75 82.14 104.51
CA SER A 337 -30.05 82.84 104.38
C SER A 337 -30.76 82.96 105.72
N ASN A 338 -30.76 81.92 106.55
CA ASN A 338 -31.35 81.94 107.90
C ASN A 338 -30.56 82.83 108.88
N LEU A 339 -29.23 82.86 108.78
CA LEU A 339 -28.37 83.76 109.55
C LEU A 339 -28.55 85.21 109.11
N LYS A 340 -28.69 85.50 107.81
CA LYS A 340 -29.06 86.83 107.31
C LYS A 340 -30.43 87.28 107.83
N LYS A 341 -31.42 86.37 107.89
CA LYS A 341 -32.73 86.65 108.51
C LYS A 341 -32.61 86.93 110.01
N LYS A 342 -31.78 86.18 110.74
CA LYS A 342 -31.50 86.41 112.18
C LYS A 342 -30.71 87.71 112.44
N ALA A 343 -29.78 88.08 111.57
CA ALA A 343 -29.08 89.37 111.64
C ALA A 343 -30.06 90.53 111.42
N SER A 344 -30.98 90.42 110.44
CA SER A 344 -32.03 91.42 110.23
C SER A 344 -33.05 91.53 111.38
N ALA A 345 -33.17 90.49 112.21
CA ALA A 345 -34.01 90.49 113.41
C ALA A 345 -33.32 91.12 114.62
N LYS A 346 -31.98 91.02 114.72
CA LYS A 346 -31.19 91.71 115.76
C LYS A 346 -31.00 93.20 115.47
N ASP A 347 -30.85 93.58 114.21
CA ASP A 347 -30.74 95.00 113.82
C ASP A 347 -32.07 95.78 114.00
N ARG A 348 -33.19 95.08 114.23
CA ARG A 348 -34.49 95.68 114.59
C ARG A 348 -34.69 95.90 116.09
N ASP A 349 -33.97 95.20 116.96
CA ASP A 349 -34.09 95.33 118.42
C ASP A 349 -33.11 96.35 119.03
N GLU A 350 -32.05 96.74 118.31
CA GLU A 350 -31.14 97.81 118.75
C GLU A 350 -31.56 99.22 118.30
N LEU A 351 -32.59 99.35 117.45
CA LEU A 351 -33.07 100.65 116.92
C LEU A 351 -34.19 101.33 117.76
N ILE A 352 -34.70 100.70 118.83
CA ILE A 352 -35.87 101.19 119.58
C ILE A 352 -35.53 101.76 120.99
N LYS A 353 -34.26 101.73 121.45
CA LYS A 353 -33.88 102.24 122.79
C LYS A 353 -32.91 103.44 122.85
N SER A 354 -32.54 104.06 121.72
CA SER A 354 -31.56 105.17 121.69
C SER A 354 -32.09 106.53 121.17
N GLN A 355 -33.40 106.72 121.02
CA GLN A 355 -33.98 108.03 120.70
C GLN A 355 -34.84 108.56 121.85
N GLN A 356 -34.24 109.35 122.76
CA GLN A 356 -34.79 110.60 123.31
C GLN A 356 -33.85 111.22 124.37
N SER A 357 -32.80 111.87 123.89
CA SER A 357 -32.25 113.09 124.50
C SER A 357 -31.64 113.95 123.39
N GLY A 358 -32.33 115.04 123.03
CA GLY A 358 -31.72 116.13 122.25
C GLY A 358 -30.86 117.02 123.16
N PRO A 359 -30.54 118.27 122.76
CA PRO A 359 -30.64 118.91 121.44
C PRO A 359 -29.31 119.58 121.04
N ILE A 360 -29.23 120.26 119.87
CA ILE A 360 -28.56 121.57 119.69
C ILE A 360 -28.88 122.13 118.29
N LYS A 361 -29.26 123.42 118.28
CA LYS A 361 -29.42 124.35 117.15
C LYS A 361 -28.07 124.81 116.61
N ILE A 362 -27.95 125.10 115.30
CA ILE A 362 -27.35 126.36 114.78
C ILE A 362 -28.05 126.69 113.44
N GLU A 363 -28.53 127.94 113.36
CA GLU A 363 -29.04 128.76 112.24
C GLU A 363 -30.30 128.35 111.45
#